data_AF-A0A8E2DN84-F1
#
_entry.id   AF-A0A8E2DN84-F1
#
_cell.length_a   1.000
_cell.length_b   1.000
_cell.length_c   1.000
_cell.angle_alpha   90.00
_cell.angle_beta   90.00
_cell.angle_gamma   90.00
#
_symmetry.space_group_name_H-M   'P 1'
#
loop_
_entity.id
_entity.type
_entity.pdbx_description
1 polymer ?
#
loop_
_entity_poly.entity_id
_entity_poly.type
_entity_poly.pdbx_seq_one_letter_code
_entity_poly.pdbx_strand_id
1 'polypeptide(L)'
;MLRAASLPTQEHSGPEHPPVPAQRSGSVPASGHLLESPPVEVVRSEWERVRPTVVSYLHSLPNLPKDTSEALDSDSLHESDPKTRSSSPDTSIPSRVFTEVKDKKSRLPRWVIRYLNRGFERTLHFIRKHWVLFLLLFLSAIVSCSIGISWALRLHTFNGVSPFDPVFDANIYLSANLVSIDPTQQVMTLEWEILDYQVGVDGNGDVILCEDLTTCPDVGIYFDANLLQASSGDSNSVPSNTEPDPIFILNGTNWITLVRGTNFRPSSPIFRTDIAISNVDTHRTAQSYPFDEYIADLAIFAQSFSDNRIAVGFNAKLTDSGLASDNATYIKEIKVTRGPAIRVYAIFIVMAIWLVTLTFVIAGVAAVLLGKGIRSDVLVLPVATLFAFTQLRGTLPGAPDGFGADIDFVGILPCLALLTTCSVFMTAVFLFRNPEENTRRWNDVFVDGKDDRKVESQV
;
A
#
# COMPACT_ATOMS: atom_id res chain seq x y z
N MET A 1 30.21 36.37 13.25
CA MET A 1 30.63 36.16 14.64
C MET A 1 29.78 35.04 15.24
N LEU A 2 30.25 33.80 15.11
CA LEU A 2 29.96 32.62 15.94
C LEU A 2 30.65 31.44 15.24
N ARG A 3 31.67 30.92 15.91
CA ARG A 3 32.67 29.97 15.42
C ARG A 3 32.37 28.65 16.14
N ALA A 4 31.89 27.64 15.41
CA ALA A 4 31.71 26.29 15.95
C ALA A 4 33.01 25.51 15.72
N ALA A 5 33.61 25.06 16.82
CA ALA A 5 34.83 24.28 16.85
C ALA A 5 34.51 22.79 16.66
N SER A 6 35.28 22.12 15.81
CA SER A 6 35.33 20.69 15.62
C SER A 6 36.10 20.02 16.77
N LEU A 7 35.51 19.00 17.40
CA LEU A 7 36.19 18.07 18.31
C LEU A 7 36.66 16.83 17.53
N PRO A 8 37.81 16.22 17.89
CA PRO A 8 38.32 15.04 17.21
C PRO A 8 37.75 13.74 17.81
N THR A 9 37.47 12.79 16.92
CA THR A 9 37.08 11.42 17.21
C THR A 9 38.26 10.65 17.79
N GLN A 10 38.06 10.03 18.95
CA GLN A 10 39.05 9.20 19.64
C GLN A 10 38.73 7.73 19.34
N GLU A 11 39.65 7.03 18.69
CA GLU A 11 39.61 5.57 18.50
C GLU A 11 39.65 4.84 19.85
N HIS A 12 38.71 3.92 20.06
CA HIS A 12 38.73 2.98 21.17
C HIS A 12 39.03 1.58 20.62
N SER A 13 40.25 1.12 20.90
CA SER A 13 40.70 -0.25 20.76
C SER A 13 40.15 -1.10 21.92
N GLY A 14 39.30 -2.07 21.59
CA GLY A 14 38.81 -3.10 22.53
C GLY A 14 39.74 -4.32 22.59
N PRO A 15 39.81 -5.04 23.72
CA PRO A 15 40.76 -6.12 23.95
C PRO A 15 40.30 -7.47 23.37
N GLU A 16 41.25 -8.22 22.82
CA GLU A 16 41.12 -9.62 22.40
C GLU A 16 40.75 -10.54 23.58
N HIS A 17 39.73 -11.39 23.37
CA HIS A 17 39.41 -12.53 24.23
C HIS A 17 40.10 -13.81 23.72
N PRO A 18 40.60 -14.68 24.61
CA PRO A 18 41.24 -15.94 24.24
C PRO A 18 40.23 -17.05 23.90
N PRO A 19 40.64 -18.08 23.13
CA PRO A 19 39.75 -19.14 22.65
C PRO A 19 39.40 -20.18 23.72
N VAL A 20 38.13 -20.60 23.73
CA VAL A 20 37.57 -21.67 24.57
C VAL A 20 37.89 -23.05 23.94
N PRO A 21 38.30 -24.06 24.72
CA PRO A 21 38.63 -25.38 24.18
C PRO A 21 37.38 -26.22 23.85
N ALA A 22 37.49 -26.96 22.74
CA ALA A 22 36.47 -27.85 22.20
C ALA A 22 36.06 -28.97 23.18
N GLN A 23 34.75 -29.10 23.43
CA GLN A 23 34.17 -30.26 24.10
C GLN A 23 33.83 -31.36 23.10
N ARG A 24 34.25 -32.57 23.45
CA ARG A 24 34.17 -33.81 22.69
C ARG A 24 32.79 -34.44 22.88
N SER A 25 31.97 -34.44 21.83
CA SER A 25 30.69 -35.13 21.77
C SER A 25 30.90 -36.65 21.76
N GLY A 26 30.33 -37.33 22.74
CA GLY A 26 30.23 -38.79 22.81
C GLY A 26 28.90 -39.24 22.23
N SER A 27 28.95 -40.13 21.23
CA SER A 27 27.79 -40.75 20.59
C SER A 27 27.22 -41.88 21.43
N VAL A 28 25.89 -41.89 21.60
CA VAL A 28 25.09 -43.00 22.13
C VAL A 28 24.26 -43.57 20.97
N PRO A 29 24.18 -44.90 20.78
CA PRO A 29 23.45 -45.48 19.65
C PRO A 29 21.95 -45.58 19.94
N ALA A 30 21.14 -45.11 18.99
CA ALA A 30 19.69 -45.31 18.97
C ALA A 30 19.34 -46.65 18.29
N SER A 31 18.63 -47.53 19.01
CA SER A 31 17.98 -48.72 18.43
C SER A 31 16.60 -48.33 17.90
N GLY A 32 16.43 -48.35 16.58
CA GLY A 32 15.14 -48.16 15.90
C GLY A 32 14.40 -49.49 15.74
N HIS A 33 13.15 -49.53 16.23
CA HIS A 33 12.14 -50.51 15.84
C HIS A 33 11.36 -49.95 14.64
N LEU A 34 11.42 -50.65 13.50
CA LEU A 34 10.62 -50.38 12.31
C LEU A 34 9.16 -50.80 12.55
N LEU A 35 8.23 -49.85 12.38
CA LEU A 35 6.79 -50.11 12.26
C LEU A 35 6.45 -50.14 10.76
N GLU A 36 5.94 -51.29 10.31
CA GLU A 36 5.55 -51.60 8.94
C GLU A 36 4.24 -50.87 8.59
N SER A 37 4.25 -50.12 7.47
CA SER A 37 3.07 -49.46 6.90
C SER A 37 2.14 -50.47 6.20
N PRO A 38 0.80 -50.30 6.26
CA PRO A 38 -0.14 -51.24 5.65
C PRO A 38 -0.15 -51.13 4.11
N PRO A 39 -0.52 -52.22 3.40
CA PRO A 39 -0.44 -52.31 1.95
C PRO A 39 -1.49 -51.44 1.23
N VAL A 40 -1.04 -50.83 0.13
CA VAL A 40 -1.73 -49.90 -0.79
C VAL A 40 -3.08 -50.40 -1.35
N GLU A 41 -3.39 -51.68 -1.21
CA GLU A 41 -4.63 -52.29 -1.72
C GLU A 41 -5.89 -51.92 -0.94
N VAL A 42 -5.76 -51.52 0.34
CA VAL A 42 -6.92 -51.14 1.17
C VAL A 42 -7.51 -49.79 0.72
N VAL A 43 -6.66 -48.83 0.34
CA VAL A 43 -7.06 -47.46 -0.04
C VAL A 43 -7.79 -47.41 -1.39
N ARG A 44 -7.47 -48.31 -2.33
CA ARG A 44 -8.15 -48.37 -3.64
C ARG A 44 -9.59 -48.87 -3.53
N SER A 45 -9.88 -49.72 -2.54
CA SER A 45 -11.21 -50.33 -2.37
C SER A 45 -12.26 -49.38 -1.77
N GLU A 46 -11.84 -48.41 -0.95
CA GLU A 46 -12.76 -47.37 -0.43
C GLU A 46 -13.10 -46.32 -1.49
N TRP A 47 -12.16 -45.99 -2.38
CA TRP A 47 -12.39 -45.01 -3.45
C TRP A 47 -13.41 -45.47 -4.51
N GLU A 48 -13.48 -46.76 -4.80
CA GLU A 48 -14.50 -47.29 -5.73
C GLU A 48 -15.91 -47.33 -5.10
N ARG A 49 -16.01 -47.34 -3.76
CA ARG A 49 -17.29 -47.36 -3.05
C ARG A 49 -18.00 -45.98 -3.03
N VAL A 50 -17.25 -44.88 -3.12
CA VAL A 50 -17.80 -43.51 -2.97
C VAL A 50 -18.08 -42.84 -4.34
N ARG A 51 -17.51 -43.35 -5.43
CA ARG A 51 -17.67 -42.81 -6.80
C ARG A 51 -19.13 -42.63 -7.28
N PRO A 52 -20.09 -43.55 -6.99
CA PRO A 52 -21.46 -43.39 -7.49
C PRO A 52 -22.22 -42.22 -6.84
N THR A 53 -21.91 -41.91 -5.59
CA THR A 53 -22.62 -40.91 -4.78
C THR A 53 -22.28 -39.48 -5.24
N VAL A 54 -21.01 -39.24 -5.59
CA VAL A 54 -20.51 -37.95 -6.07
C VAL A 54 -21.04 -37.59 -7.46
N VAL A 55 -21.19 -38.59 -8.34
CA VAL A 55 -21.74 -38.38 -9.70
C VAL A 55 -23.23 -38.03 -9.67
N SER A 56 -23.99 -38.54 -8.69
CA SER A 56 -25.42 -38.21 -8.55
C SER A 56 -25.65 -36.77 -8.05
N TYR A 57 -24.72 -36.23 -7.25
CA TYR A 57 -24.81 -34.87 -6.71
C TYR A 57 -24.54 -33.81 -7.79
N LEU A 58 -23.58 -34.07 -8.69
CA LEU A 58 -23.23 -33.15 -9.78
C LEU A 58 -24.35 -32.97 -10.83
N HIS A 59 -25.24 -33.96 -10.98
CA HIS A 59 -26.39 -33.86 -11.88
C HIS A 59 -27.63 -33.17 -11.27
N SER A 60 -27.59 -32.78 -10.00
CA SER A 60 -28.73 -32.21 -9.27
C SER A 60 -28.69 -30.69 -9.08
N LEU A 61 -27.65 -30.00 -9.58
CA LEU A 61 -27.53 -28.56 -9.44
C LEU A 61 -28.46 -27.81 -10.42
N PRO A 62 -29.28 -26.85 -9.93
CA PRO A 62 -30.19 -26.08 -10.77
C PRO A 62 -29.44 -25.06 -11.65
N ASN A 63 -29.92 -24.94 -12.89
CA ASN A 63 -29.38 -24.10 -13.97
C ASN A 63 -28.93 -22.70 -13.53
N LEU A 64 -27.64 -22.44 -13.67
CA LEU A 64 -27.04 -21.11 -13.59
C LEU A 64 -27.31 -20.33 -14.90
N PRO A 65 -27.62 -19.03 -14.88
CA PRO A 65 -27.93 -18.28 -16.10
C PRO A 65 -26.70 -18.14 -16.98
N LYS A 66 -26.79 -18.64 -18.22
CA LYS A 66 -25.94 -18.22 -19.33
C LYS A 66 -26.30 -16.79 -19.67
N ASP A 67 -25.37 -15.86 -19.51
CA ASP A 67 -25.18 -14.75 -20.46
C ASP A 67 -23.85 -14.03 -20.20
N THR A 68 -23.25 -13.56 -21.30
CA THR A 68 -22.02 -12.76 -21.47
C THR A 68 -20.65 -13.45 -21.38
N SER A 69 -20.28 -14.14 -22.48
CA SER A 69 -18.90 -14.26 -22.95
C SER A 69 -18.81 -14.05 -24.46
N GLU A 70 -18.50 -12.82 -24.86
CA GLU A 70 -17.87 -12.42 -26.13
C GLU A 70 -16.72 -11.49 -25.72
N ALA A 71 -15.53 -11.47 -26.28
CA ALA A 71 -14.77 -12.33 -27.17
C ALA A 71 -13.34 -11.78 -27.07
N LEU A 72 -12.34 -12.62 -26.82
CA LEU A 72 -10.94 -12.27 -27.03
C LEU A 72 -10.24 -13.53 -27.53
N ASP A 73 -10.38 -13.74 -28.83
CA ASP A 73 -9.60 -14.70 -29.61
C ASP A 73 -8.14 -14.22 -29.64
N SER A 74 -7.29 -15.03 -29.02
CA SER A 74 -5.85 -15.01 -29.15
C SER A 74 -5.47 -16.20 -30.01
N ASP A 75 -5.01 -15.94 -31.23
CA ASP A 75 -4.56 -17.01 -32.12
C ASP A 75 -3.22 -16.68 -32.80
N SER A 76 -2.34 -17.68 -32.72
CA SER A 76 -1.17 -17.95 -33.57
C SER A 76 0.10 -17.07 -33.46
N LEU A 77 1.01 -17.53 -32.59
CA LEU A 77 2.46 -17.42 -32.80
C LEU A 77 2.89 -18.55 -33.74
N HIS A 78 3.26 -18.22 -34.97
CA HIS A 78 3.96 -19.13 -35.87
C HIS A 78 5.35 -18.58 -36.18
N GLU A 79 6.32 -19.38 -35.77
CA GLU A 79 7.74 -19.31 -36.03
C GLU A 79 8.05 -19.57 -37.51
N SER A 80 8.84 -18.70 -38.15
CA SER A 80 9.69 -19.08 -39.29
C SER A 80 10.75 -18.01 -39.60
N ASP A 81 11.95 -18.54 -39.85
CA ASP A 81 13.28 -18.00 -40.13
C ASP A 81 13.46 -16.88 -41.19
N PRO A 82 14.67 -16.27 -41.24
CA PRO A 82 14.95 -15.07 -42.01
C PRO A 82 15.36 -15.37 -43.46
N LYS A 83 14.86 -14.57 -44.40
CA LYS A 83 15.42 -14.53 -45.76
C LYS A 83 15.57 -13.11 -46.28
N THR A 84 16.83 -12.75 -46.44
CA THR A 84 17.38 -11.64 -47.21
C THR A 84 16.71 -11.49 -48.59
N ARG A 85 16.18 -10.30 -48.89
CA ARG A 85 16.31 -9.71 -50.22
C ARG A 85 15.99 -8.20 -50.27
N SER A 86 17.04 -7.48 -50.65
CA SER A 86 17.04 -6.25 -51.44
C SER A 86 15.78 -6.03 -52.30
N SER A 87 15.10 -4.90 -52.09
CA SER A 87 14.73 -3.95 -53.16
C SER A 87 14.12 -2.68 -52.55
N SER A 88 14.66 -1.54 -52.98
CA SER A 88 14.09 -0.19 -52.87
C SER A 88 13.61 0.18 -54.29
N PRO A 89 12.88 1.29 -54.52
CA PRO A 89 11.83 1.96 -53.78
C PRO A 89 10.51 1.96 -54.60
N ASP A 90 9.42 2.40 -53.98
CA ASP A 90 8.32 3.18 -54.60
C ASP A 90 7.01 2.86 -53.89
N THR A 91 6.58 3.79 -53.03
CA THR A 91 5.20 3.78 -52.56
C THR A 91 4.72 5.22 -52.55
N SER A 92 4.00 5.54 -53.61
CA SER A 92 3.16 6.70 -53.76
C SER A 92 2.24 6.83 -52.55
N ILE A 93 2.38 7.97 -51.87
CA ILE A 93 1.52 8.39 -50.76
C ILE A 93 0.10 8.60 -51.33
N PRO A 94 -0.92 7.87 -50.85
CA PRO A 94 -2.30 8.23 -51.16
C PRO A 94 -2.65 9.47 -50.35
N SER A 95 -2.87 10.58 -51.05
CA SER A 95 -3.42 11.83 -50.54
C SER A 95 -4.77 11.56 -49.85
N ARG A 96 -4.74 11.31 -48.53
CA ARG A 96 -5.94 11.31 -47.69
C ARG A 96 -6.52 12.71 -47.71
N VAL A 97 -7.63 12.84 -48.43
CA VAL A 97 -8.57 13.96 -48.37
C VAL A 97 -8.96 14.15 -46.90
N PHE A 98 -8.42 15.21 -46.28
CA PHE A 98 -8.88 15.73 -45.01
C PHE A 98 -10.33 16.19 -45.23
N THR A 99 -11.29 15.36 -44.84
CA THR A 99 -12.66 15.82 -44.65
C THR A 99 -12.65 16.78 -43.48
N GLU A 100 -12.85 18.05 -43.80
CA GLU A 100 -13.06 19.15 -42.87
C GLU A 100 -14.17 18.78 -41.90
N VAL A 101 -13.80 18.28 -40.72
CA VAL A 101 -14.72 18.10 -39.59
C VAL A 101 -15.16 19.50 -39.22
N LYS A 102 -16.33 19.90 -39.73
CA LYS A 102 -17.04 21.12 -39.36
C LYS A 102 -17.25 21.09 -37.86
N ASP A 103 -16.31 21.72 -37.17
CA ASP A 103 -16.27 21.85 -35.73
C ASP A 103 -17.57 22.51 -35.28
N LYS A 104 -18.48 21.69 -34.74
CA LYS A 104 -19.84 22.05 -34.36
C LYS A 104 -19.74 22.81 -33.04
N LYS A 105 -19.07 23.98 -33.10
CA LYS A 105 -18.81 24.88 -32.00
C LYS A 105 -20.17 25.29 -31.43
N SER A 106 -20.57 24.63 -30.35
CA SER A 106 -21.83 24.85 -29.65
C SER A 106 -21.89 26.33 -29.28
N ARG A 107 -22.62 27.09 -30.10
CA ARG A 107 -22.90 28.51 -29.84
C ARG A 107 -23.85 28.54 -28.67
N LEU A 108 -23.29 28.46 -27.46
CA LEU A 108 -23.96 28.77 -26.22
C LEU A 108 -24.72 30.08 -26.46
N PRO A 109 -26.05 30.07 -26.33
CA PRO A 109 -26.85 31.20 -26.76
C PRO A 109 -26.47 32.42 -25.90
N ARG A 110 -26.31 33.57 -26.56
CA ARG A 110 -25.73 34.80 -25.97
C ARG A 110 -26.42 35.24 -24.67
N TRP A 111 -27.67 34.84 -24.44
CA TRP A 111 -28.40 35.12 -23.21
C TRP A 111 -27.84 34.36 -22.00
N VAL A 112 -27.34 33.12 -22.17
CA VAL A 112 -26.70 32.32 -21.10
C VAL A 112 -25.41 32.97 -20.64
N ILE A 113 -24.58 33.44 -21.58
CA ILE A 113 -23.32 34.14 -21.28
C ILE A 113 -23.61 35.44 -20.51
N ARG A 114 -24.64 36.21 -20.91
CA ARG A 114 -25.03 37.42 -20.19
C ARG A 114 -25.55 37.11 -18.78
N TYR A 115 -26.33 36.04 -18.61
CA TYR A 115 -26.86 35.65 -17.31
C TYR A 115 -25.74 35.20 -16.36
N LEU A 116 -24.80 34.39 -16.86
CA LEU A 116 -23.61 33.96 -16.12
C LEU A 116 -22.73 35.15 -15.70
N ASN A 117 -22.44 36.08 -16.62
CA ASN A 117 -21.66 37.28 -16.28
C ASN A 117 -22.35 38.15 -15.23
N ARG A 118 -23.68 38.34 -15.32
CA ARG A 118 -24.43 39.13 -14.33
C ARG A 118 -24.45 38.48 -12.94
N GLY A 119 -24.54 37.16 -12.91
CA GLY A 119 -24.38 36.38 -11.68
C GLY A 119 -22.99 36.59 -11.10
N PHE A 120 -21.96 36.33 -11.91
CA PHE A 120 -20.54 36.40 -11.52
C PHE A 120 -20.12 37.77 -10.98
N GLU A 121 -20.55 38.86 -11.61
CA GLU A 121 -20.32 40.24 -11.14
C GLU A 121 -20.90 40.48 -9.75
N ARG A 122 -22.13 40.02 -9.50
CA ARG A 122 -22.77 40.13 -8.18
C ARG A 122 -22.06 39.29 -7.14
N THR A 123 -21.67 38.05 -7.48
CA THR A 123 -20.91 37.19 -6.56
C THR A 123 -19.55 37.79 -6.24
N LEU A 124 -18.82 38.31 -7.24
CA LEU A 124 -17.54 38.99 -7.01
C LEU A 124 -17.67 40.22 -6.13
N HIS A 125 -18.71 41.03 -6.33
CA HIS A 125 -18.93 42.21 -5.50
C HIS A 125 -19.24 41.81 -4.05
N PHE A 126 -20.06 40.78 -3.86
CA PHE A 126 -20.36 40.21 -2.56
C PHE A 126 -19.12 39.61 -1.88
N ILE A 127 -18.33 38.80 -2.60
CA ILE A 127 -17.07 38.22 -2.12
C ILE A 127 -16.10 39.32 -1.72
N ARG A 128 -15.96 40.37 -2.52
CA ARG A 128 -15.07 41.50 -2.20
C ARG A 128 -15.54 42.24 -0.94
N LYS A 129 -16.84 42.41 -0.76
CA LYS A 129 -17.42 43.06 0.42
C LYS A 129 -17.25 42.21 1.69
N HIS A 130 -17.34 40.88 1.56
CA HIS A 130 -17.33 39.93 2.67
C HIS A 130 -16.13 38.99 2.66
N TRP A 131 -14.99 39.43 2.12
CA TRP A 131 -13.85 38.55 1.84
C TRP A 131 -13.30 37.88 3.11
N VAL A 132 -13.29 38.59 4.25
CA VAL A 132 -12.89 38.04 5.56
C VAL A 132 -13.83 36.94 6.01
N LEU A 133 -15.15 37.14 5.89
CA LEU A 133 -16.14 36.14 6.29
C LEU A 133 -16.09 34.91 5.37
N PHE A 134 -15.85 35.11 4.08
CA PHE A 134 -15.63 34.02 3.14
C PHE A 134 -14.37 33.21 3.48
N LEU A 135 -13.25 33.88 3.81
CA LEU A 135 -12.05 33.20 4.27
C LEU A 135 -12.27 32.42 5.57
N LEU A 136 -12.97 33.00 6.54
CA LEU A 136 -13.29 32.31 7.79
C LEU A 136 -14.18 31.09 7.56
N LEU A 137 -15.22 31.20 6.73
CA LEU A 137 -16.07 30.06 6.36
C LEU A 137 -15.29 28.99 5.60
N PHE A 138 -14.43 29.40 4.67
CA PHE A 138 -13.61 28.47 3.90
C PHE A 138 -12.61 27.72 4.80
N LEU A 139 -11.92 28.42 5.71
CA LEU A 139 -11.04 27.81 6.70
C LEU A 139 -11.81 26.87 7.64
N SER A 140 -12.97 27.29 8.14
CA SER A 140 -13.84 26.45 8.98
C SER A 140 -14.30 25.20 8.24
N ALA A 141 -14.63 25.32 6.95
CA ALA A 141 -15.02 24.19 6.11
C ALA A 141 -13.84 23.24 5.89
N ILE A 142 -12.64 23.74 5.61
CA ILE A 142 -11.43 22.92 5.49
C ILE A 142 -11.17 22.14 6.78
N VAL A 143 -11.22 22.81 7.94
CA VAL A 143 -10.99 22.16 9.23
C VAL A 143 -12.07 21.10 9.48
N SER A 144 -13.35 21.42 9.27
CA SER A 144 -14.44 20.47 9.48
C SER A 144 -14.36 19.25 8.55
N CYS A 145 -14.07 19.48 7.27
CA CYS A 145 -13.85 18.40 6.30
C CYS A 145 -12.64 17.56 6.66
N SER A 146 -11.53 18.17 7.11
CA SER A 146 -10.34 17.43 7.54
C SER A 146 -10.64 16.51 8.73
N ILE A 147 -11.40 16.96 9.72
CA ILE A 147 -11.79 16.13 10.87
C ILE A 147 -12.70 14.97 10.43
N GLY A 148 -13.70 15.25 9.58
CA GLY A 148 -14.59 14.22 9.05
C GLY A 148 -13.84 13.17 8.21
N ILE A 149 -12.91 13.61 7.37
CA ILE A 149 -12.03 12.74 6.58
C ILE A 149 -11.11 11.93 7.51
N SER A 150 -10.46 12.55 8.50
CA SER A 150 -9.61 11.85 9.46
C SER A 150 -10.37 10.79 10.25
N TRP A 151 -11.61 11.07 10.64
CA TRP A 151 -12.46 10.10 11.34
C TRP A 151 -12.88 8.95 10.43
N ALA A 152 -13.30 9.25 9.20
CA ALA A 152 -13.69 8.24 8.21
C ALA A 152 -12.53 7.36 7.74
N LEU A 153 -11.30 7.87 7.79
CA LEU A 153 -10.08 7.15 7.43
C LEU A 153 -9.40 6.48 8.63
N ARG A 154 -10.04 6.48 9.81
CA ARG A 154 -9.54 5.76 10.97
C ARG A 154 -9.41 4.28 10.62
N LEU A 155 -8.21 3.74 10.80
CA LEU A 155 -7.96 2.32 10.60
C LEU A 155 -8.84 1.55 11.60
N HIS A 156 -9.67 0.65 11.08
CA HIS A 156 -10.38 -0.31 11.91
C HIS A 156 -9.41 -1.43 12.26
N THR A 157 -9.55 -1.98 13.47
CA THR A 157 -8.87 -3.22 13.85
C THR A 157 -9.32 -4.31 12.89
N PHE A 158 -8.36 -5.02 12.30
CA PHE A 158 -8.65 -6.16 11.45
C PHE A 158 -9.41 -7.21 12.27
N ASN A 159 -10.50 -7.73 11.70
CA ASN A 159 -11.30 -8.78 12.32
C ASN A 159 -11.30 -9.96 11.34
N GLY A 160 -10.31 -10.84 11.46
CA GLY A 160 -10.01 -11.90 10.52
C GLY A 160 -10.87 -13.16 10.65
N VAL A 161 -12.03 -13.07 11.30
CA VAL A 161 -12.91 -14.21 11.54
C VAL A 161 -13.67 -14.53 10.24
N SER A 162 -13.37 -15.67 9.62
CA SER A 162 -14.19 -16.20 8.53
C SER A 162 -15.41 -16.92 9.13
N PRO A 163 -16.64 -16.61 8.69
CA PRO A 163 -17.86 -17.22 9.22
C PRO A 163 -18.05 -18.69 8.78
N PHE A 164 -17.20 -19.21 7.89
CA PHE A 164 -17.33 -20.55 7.30
C PHE A 164 -16.35 -21.56 7.87
N ASP A 165 -15.74 -21.22 9.00
CA ASP A 165 -14.71 -22.04 9.56
C ASP A 165 -15.34 -23.19 10.38
N PRO A 166 -15.14 -24.46 9.99
CA PRO A 166 -15.70 -25.60 10.71
C PRO A 166 -15.20 -25.64 12.16
N VAL A 167 -16.12 -25.97 13.07
CA VAL A 167 -15.84 -26.22 14.49
C VAL A 167 -15.18 -27.59 14.58
N PHE A 168 -13.91 -27.65 14.98
CA PHE A 168 -13.16 -28.89 15.18
C PHE A 168 -12.70 -29.05 16.63
N ASP A 169 -12.22 -30.25 16.97
CA ASP A 169 -12.17 -30.74 18.34
C ASP A 169 -10.96 -30.29 19.18
N ALA A 170 -9.87 -29.71 18.65
CA ALA A 170 -8.69 -29.36 19.46
C ALA A 170 -7.96 -28.09 19.01
N ASN A 171 -8.54 -26.91 19.22
CA ASN A 171 -8.02 -25.67 18.66
C ASN A 171 -7.12 -24.87 19.64
N ILE A 172 -5.86 -24.63 19.26
CA ILE A 172 -5.18 -23.40 19.72
C ILE A 172 -5.85 -22.23 19.01
N TYR A 173 -6.20 -21.19 19.75
CA TYR A 173 -6.66 -19.90 19.22
C TYR A 173 -5.53 -18.89 19.33
N LEU A 174 -4.87 -18.61 18.20
CA LEU A 174 -3.97 -17.47 18.16
C LEU A 174 -4.75 -16.22 17.77
N SER A 175 -4.50 -15.14 18.48
CA SER A 175 -4.52 -13.80 17.93
C SER A 175 -3.15 -13.51 17.32
N ALA A 176 -3.08 -12.54 16.45
CA ALA A 176 -1.92 -11.89 15.93
C ALA A 176 -2.19 -10.41 16.05
N ASN A 177 -1.13 -9.65 16.08
CA ASN A 177 -1.11 -8.23 15.90
C ASN A 177 0.01 -7.90 14.93
N LEU A 178 -0.23 -7.03 13.98
CA LEU A 178 0.81 -6.59 13.06
C LEU A 178 1.60 -5.51 13.73
N VAL A 179 2.90 -5.73 13.74
CA VAL A 179 3.86 -4.83 14.36
C VAL A 179 4.40 -3.87 13.30
N SER A 180 4.88 -4.40 12.16
CA SER A 180 5.56 -3.61 11.11
C SER A 180 5.44 -4.26 9.74
N ILE A 181 5.41 -3.44 8.69
CA ILE A 181 5.66 -3.87 7.30
C ILE A 181 6.87 -3.08 6.82
N ASP A 182 7.86 -3.79 6.31
CA ASP A 182 8.95 -3.24 5.53
C ASP A 182 8.80 -3.68 4.06
N PRO A 183 8.26 -2.82 3.18
CA PRO A 183 8.11 -3.14 1.76
C PRO A 183 9.45 -3.17 1.00
N THR A 184 10.51 -2.60 1.59
CA THR A 184 11.87 -2.59 1.00
C THR A 184 12.55 -3.92 1.25
N GLN A 185 12.43 -4.46 2.46
CA GLN A 185 12.93 -5.79 2.81
C GLN A 185 11.99 -6.92 2.42
N GLN A 186 10.78 -6.58 1.96
CA GLN A 186 9.70 -7.52 1.67
C GLN A 186 9.34 -8.39 2.88
N VAL A 187 9.19 -7.75 4.05
CA VAL A 187 8.84 -8.41 5.31
C VAL A 187 7.64 -7.75 5.98
N MET A 188 6.78 -8.57 6.58
CA MET A 188 5.82 -8.14 7.59
C MET A 188 6.08 -8.86 8.92
N THR A 189 6.13 -8.11 10.02
CA THR A 189 6.32 -8.66 11.37
C THR A 189 4.97 -8.80 12.05
N LEU A 190 4.63 -10.03 12.40
CA LEU A 190 3.44 -10.41 13.15
C LEU A 190 3.81 -10.79 14.57
N GLU A 191 3.03 -10.32 15.55
CA GLU A 191 3.08 -10.70 16.95
C GLU A 191 1.87 -11.56 17.27
N TRP A 192 2.08 -12.83 17.51
CA TRP A 192 1.03 -13.79 17.85
C TRP A 192 0.81 -13.81 19.36
N GLU A 193 -0.43 -13.87 19.79
CA GLU A 193 -0.85 -14.06 21.18
C GLU A 193 -1.77 -15.28 21.23
N ILE A 194 -1.48 -16.27 22.07
CA ILE A 194 -2.40 -17.39 22.27
C ILE A 194 -3.52 -16.91 23.21
N LEU A 195 -4.75 -16.85 22.70
CA LEU A 195 -5.92 -16.44 23.47
C LEU A 195 -6.49 -17.61 24.27
N ASP A 196 -6.54 -18.78 23.65
CA ASP A 196 -7.16 -19.96 24.22
C ASP A 196 -6.54 -21.24 23.64
N TYR A 197 -6.65 -22.32 24.39
CA TYR A 197 -6.12 -23.63 24.03
C TYR A 197 -7.15 -24.71 24.38
N GLN A 198 -7.85 -25.17 23.34
CA GLN A 198 -8.79 -26.28 23.38
C GLN A 198 -8.07 -27.60 23.08
N VAL A 199 -8.40 -28.64 23.85
CA VAL A 199 -7.78 -29.97 23.73
C VAL A 199 -8.73 -31.00 23.12
N GLY A 200 -10.04 -30.79 23.26
CA GLY A 200 -11.04 -31.77 22.86
C GLY A 200 -12.44 -31.19 22.74
N VAL A 201 -13.37 -32.02 22.30
CA VAL A 201 -14.81 -31.87 22.50
C VAL A 201 -15.28 -33.11 23.25
N ASP A 202 -16.13 -32.93 24.25
CA ASP A 202 -16.65 -34.03 25.06
C ASP A 202 -17.76 -34.80 24.33
N GLY A 203 -18.28 -35.86 24.94
CA GLY A 203 -19.36 -36.67 24.35
C GLY A 203 -20.69 -35.95 24.15
N ASN A 204 -20.86 -34.75 24.71
CA ASN A 204 -22.05 -33.90 24.56
C ASN A 204 -21.87 -32.84 23.46
N GLY A 205 -20.66 -32.69 22.92
CA GLY A 205 -20.34 -31.60 22.00
C GLY A 205 -19.81 -30.34 22.70
N ASP A 206 -19.52 -30.39 24.00
CA ASP A 206 -18.96 -29.26 24.74
C ASP A 206 -17.44 -29.20 24.55
N VAL A 207 -16.94 -27.98 24.33
CA VAL A 207 -15.50 -27.70 24.14
C VAL A 207 -14.74 -27.95 25.45
N ILE A 208 -13.71 -28.81 25.41
CA ILE A 208 -12.82 -29.07 26.54
C ILE A 208 -11.61 -28.14 26.44
N LEU A 209 -11.55 -27.18 27.34
CA LEU A 209 -10.41 -26.27 27.45
C LEU A 209 -9.27 -26.91 28.23
N CYS A 210 -8.03 -26.56 27.86
CA CYS A 210 -6.82 -27.01 28.55
C CYS A 210 -6.82 -26.61 30.04
N GLU A 211 -7.49 -25.51 30.39
CA GLU A 211 -7.60 -25.03 31.78
C GLU A 211 -8.44 -25.94 32.69
N ASP A 212 -9.34 -26.75 32.13
CA ASP A 212 -10.18 -27.69 32.88
C ASP A 212 -9.47 -29.01 33.17
N LEU A 213 -8.36 -29.28 32.47
CA LEU A 213 -7.59 -30.52 32.62
C LEU A 213 -6.58 -30.43 33.76
N THR A 214 -6.21 -31.59 34.31
CA THR A 214 -5.10 -31.72 35.28
C THR A 214 -3.74 -31.67 34.59
N THR A 215 -3.69 -32.15 33.36
CA THR A 215 -2.51 -32.25 32.51
C THR A 215 -2.91 -31.90 31.10
N CYS A 216 -2.16 -31.00 30.48
CA CYS A 216 -2.42 -30.55 29.13
C CYS A 216 -1.18 -30.80 28.26
N PRO A 217 -1.34 -31.34 27.04
CA PRO A 217 -0.20 -31.69 26.21
C PRO A 217 0.54 -30.45 25.71
N ASP A 218 1.84 -30.60 25.50
CA ASP A 218 2.67 -29.59 24.87
C ASP A 218 2.39 -29.57 23.36
N VAL A 219 2.38 -28.37 22.75
CA VAL A 219 2.08 -28.20 21.32
C VAL A 219 3.20 -27.41 20.64
N GLY A 220 3.69 -27.94 19.51
CA GLY A 220 4.58 -27.20 18.62
C GLY A 220 3.77 -26.38 17.61
N ILE A 221 4.10 -25.10 17.48
CA ILE A 221 3.54 -24.23 16.44
C ILE A 221 4.58 -24.05 15.34
N TYR A 222 4.19 -24.40 14.12
CA TYR A 222 5.06 -24.44 12.96
C TYR A 222 4.57 -23.45 11.90
N PHE A 223 5.52 -22.82 11.23
CA PHE A 223 5.25 -22.04 10.03
C PHE A 223 6.22 -22.50 8.95
N ASP A 224 5.82 -22.36 7.69
CA ASP A 224 6.71 -22.65 6.57
C ASP A 224 7.98 -21.79 6.63
N ALA A 225 9.14 -22.46 6.73
CA ALA A 225 10.43 -21.80 6.81
C ALA A 225 10.78 -20.99 5.55
N ASN A 226 10.17 -21.27 4.40
CA ASN A 226 10.38 -20.49 3.18
C ASN A 226 9.67 -19.14 3.23
N LEU A 227 8.63 -19.02 4.05
CA LEU A 227 7.89 -17.78 4.28
C LEU A 227 8.51 -16.96 5.41
N LEU A 228 9.35 -17.55 6.26
CA LEU A 228 10.02 -16.83 7.33
C LEU A 228 11.31 -16.21 6.82
N GLN A 229 11.45 -14.90 6.96
CA GLN A 229 12.74 -14.29 6.68
C GLN A 229 13.65 -14.52 7.89
N ALA A 230 14.73 -15.28 7.68
CA ALA A 230 15.71 -15.49 8.73
C ALA A 230 16.23 -14.12 9.20
N SER A 231 16.05 -13.83 10.49
CA SER A 231 16.62 -12.62 11.09
C SER A 231 18.11 -12.62 10.75
N SER A 232 18.56 -11.52 10.16
CA SER A 232 19.83 -11.33 9.43
C SER A 232 21.14 -11.62 10.22
N GLY A 233 21.04 -12.22 11.41
CA GLY A 233 22.15 -12.56 12.29
C GLY A 233 22.71 -13.98 12.17
N ASP A 234 21.93 -15.02 11.83
CA ASP A 234 22.32 -16.38 12.26
C ASP A 234 22.26 -17.56 11.29
N SER A 235 21.99 -17.40 9.99
CA SER A 235 21.84 -18.62 9.16
C SER A 235 22.38 -18.53 7.74
N ASN A 236 23.59 -19.09 7.55
CA ASN A 236 24.06 -19.60 6.25
C ASN A 236 23.25 -20.81 5.74
N SER A 237 22.17 -21.22 6.41
CA SER A 237 21.29 -22.28 5.93
C SER A 237 20.33 -21.72 4.89
N VAL A 238 20.45 -22.20 3.67
CA VAL A 238 19.46 -21.97 2.61
C VAL A 238 18.12 -22.54 3.10
N PRO A 239 17.00 -21.81 2.95
CA PRO A 239 15.67 -22.32 3.26
C PRO A 239 15.44 -23.67 2.56
N SER A 240 14.84 -24.62 3.27
CA SER A 240 14.52 -25.93 2.74
C SER A 240 13.01 -26.15 2.79
N ASN A 241 12.51 -27.00 1.91
CA ASN A 241 11.10 -27.43 1.89
C ASN A 241 10.86 -28.63 2.83
N THR A 242 11.83 -28.96 3.69
CA THR A 242 11.66 -29.96 4.75
C THR A 242 10.86 -29.37 5.91
N GLU A 243 10.14 -30.23 6.62
CA GLU A 243 9.41 -29.86 7.83
C GLU A 243 10.33 -29.08 8.81
N PRO A 244 9.96 -27.84 9.17
CA PRO A 244 10.78 -27.00 10.02
C PRO A 244 10.63 -27.37 11.49
N ASP A 245 11.59 -26.95 12.31
CA ASP A 245 11.45 -26.99 13.76
C ASP A 245 10.32 -26.03 14.22
N PRO A 246 9.64 -26.33 15.34
CA PRO A 246 8.58 -25.46 15.84
C PRO A 246 9.16 -24.10 16.23
N ILE A 247 8.53 -23.02 15.76
CA ILE A 247 8.92 -21.65 16.09
C ILE A 247 8.59 -21.32 17.54
N PHE A 248 7.51 -21.90 18.03
CA PHE A 248 7.04 -21.70 19.38
C PHE A 248 6.54 -23.03 19.95
N ILE A 249 6.99 -23.37 21.15
CA ILE A 249 6.51 -24.54 21.88
C ILE A 249 5.63 -24.04 23.02
N LEU A 250 4.34 -24.30 22.93
CA LEU A 250 3.39 -24.04 23.99
C LEU A 250 3.45 -25.19 25.00
N ASN A 251 4.05 -24.93 26.17
CA ASN A 251 4.05 -25.90 27.25
C ASN A 251 2.70 -25.88 27.98
N GLY A 252 1.95 -26.97 27.90
CA GLY A 252 0.57 -27.05 28.43
C GLY A 252 0.52 -26.92 29.95
N THR A 253 1.55 -27.40 30.65
CA THR A 253 1.65 -27.24 32.11
C THR A 253 1.83 -25.77 32.49
N ASN A 254 2.71 -25.06 31.79
CA ASN A 254 2.90 -23.63 32.01
C ASN A 254 1.65 -22.81 31.69
N TRP A 255 0.93 -23.15 30.62
CA TRP A 255 -0.35 -22.52 30.25
C TRP A 255 -1.38 -22.62 31.37
N ILE A 256 -1.61 -23.83 31.91
CA ILE A 256 -2.52 -24.03 33.04
C ILE A 256 -2.13 -23.16 34.24
N THR A 257 -0.82 -23.10 34.56
CA THR A 257 -0.36 -22.30 35.70
C THR A 257 -0.57 -20.80 35.51
N LEU A 258 -0.44 -20.33 34.28
CA LEU A 258 -0.64 -18.93 33.88
C LEU A 258 -2.13 -18.55 33.98
N VAL A 259 -3.02 -19.34 33.36
CA VAL A 259 -4.47 -19.06 33.32
C VAL A 259 -5.09 -19.15 34.72
N ARG A 260 -4.69 -20.13 35.54
CA ARG A 260 -5.15 -20.25 36.93
C ARG A 260 -4.53 -19.21 37.88
N GLY A 261 -3.59 -18.38 37.40
CA GLY A 261 -2.91 -17.37 38.21
C GLY A 261 -2.06 -17.93 39.35
N THR A 262 -1.63 -19.19 39.24
CA THR A 262 -0.84 -19.88 40.27
C THR A 262 0.65 -19.58 40.14
N ASN A 263 1.14 -19.37 38.91
CA ASN A 263 2.51 -18.99 38.63
C ASN A 263 2.59 -18.09 37.39
N PHE A 264 3.14 -16.88 37.56
CA PHE A 264 3.34 -15.90 36.48
C PHE A 264 4.79 -15.86 35.98
N ARG A 265 5.66 -16.79 36.43
CA ARG A 265 7.03 -16.92 35.93
C ARG A 265 7.16 -17.47 34.50
N PRO A 266 6.24 -18.29 33.97
CA PRO A 266 6.29 -18.65 32.56
C PRO A 266 6.24 -17.39 31.68
N SER A 267 6.98 -17.41 30.58
CA SER A 267 6.93 -16.35 29.56
C SER A 267 5.50 -16.13 29.06
N SER A 268 5.17 -14.89 28.71
CA SER A 268 3.90 -14.56 28.06
C SER A 268 3.67 -15.47 26.84
N PRO A 269 2.43 -15.87 26.55
CA PRO A 269 2.09 -16.71 25.41
C PRO A 269 2.06 -15.89 24.11
N ILE A 270 3.11 -15.09 23.91
CA ILE A 270 3.24 -14.13 22.84
C ILE A 270 4.58 -14.39 22.14
N PHE A 271 4.56 -14.48 20.81
CA PHE A 271 5.77 -14.67 20.00
C PHE A 271 5.70 -13.84 18.72
N ARG A 272 6.85 -13.58 18.09
CA ARG A 272 6.93 -12.75 16.88
C ARG A 272 7.51 -13.54 15.71
N THR A 273 7.00 -13.29 14.52
CA THR A 273 7.48 -13.87 13.26
C THR A 273 7.63 -12.80 12.19
N ASP A 274 8.73 -12.87 11.45
CA ASP A 274 8.97 -12.05 10.25
C ASP A 274 8.59 -12.86 9.02
N ILE A 275 7.54 -12.42 8.32
CA ILE A 275 6.92 -13.15 7.21
C ILE A 275 7.22 -12.41 5.91
N ALA A 276 7.71 -13.14 4.92
CA ALA A 276 7.96 -12.64 3.59
C ALA A 276 6.66 -12.19 2.92
N ILE A 277 6.68 -11.01 2.31
CA ILE A 277 5.59 -10.50 1.48
C ILE A 277 6.04 -10.52 0.02
N SER A 278 5.16 -10.97 -0.87
CA SER A 278 5.40 -11.05 -2.31
C SER A 278 4.51 -10.06 -3.06
N ASN A 279 4.96 -9.66 -4.24
CA ASN A 279 4.21 -8.87 -5.20
C ASN A 279 4.10 -9.55 -6.57
N VAL A 280 4.43 -10.84 -6.64
CA VAL A 280 4.46 -11.61 -7.89
C VAL A 280 3.08 -11.58 -8.56
N ASP A 281 2.01 -11.84 -7.80
CA ASP A 281 0.66 -11.94 -8.35
C ASP A 281 -0.06 -10.59 -8.48
N THR A 282 0.34 -9.60 -7.68
CA THR A 282 -0.27 -8.26 -7.73
C THR A 282 0.31 -7.39 -8.85
N HIS A 283 1.55 -7.68 -9.26
CA HIS A 283 2.36 -6.84 -10.15
C HIS A 283 2.53 -5.39 -9.66
N ARG A 284 2.27 -5.11 -8.37
CA ARG A 284 2.39 -3.77 -7.79
C ARG A 284 3.61 -3.73 -6.89
N THR A 285 4.55 -2.86 -7.21
CA THR A 285 5.80 -2.73 -6.46
C THR A 285 5.73 -1.52 -5.53
N ALA A 286 6.78 -1.30 -4.74
CA ALA A 286 6.94 -0.07 -3.95
C ALA A 286 6.93 1.21 -4.81
N GLN A 287 7.19 1.08 -6.12
CA GLN A 287 7.10 2.20 -7.07
C GLN A 287 5.65 2.63 -7.32
N SER A 288 4.67 1.75 -7.14
CA SER A 288 3.23 2.05 -7.32
C SER A 288 2.61 2.85 -6.17
N TYR A 289 3.42 3.46 -5.30
CA TYR A 289 2.95 4.26 -4.18
C TYR A 289 1.95 5.36 -4.61
N PRO A 290 0.82 5.55 -3.90
CA PRO A 290 0.39 4.92 -2.64
C PRO A 290 -0.54 3.70 -2.81
N PHE A 291 -0.59 3.11 -4.01
CA PHE A 291 -1.50 2.03 -4.39
C PHE A 291 -0.82 0.66 -4.49
N ASP A 292 0.39 0.55 -3.95
CA ASP A 292 1.11 -0.69 -3.75
C ASP A 292 0.27 -1.72 -2.98
N GLU A 293 0.53 -2.98 -3.31
CA GLU A 293 -0.27 -4.12 -2.91
C GLU A 293 0.62 -5.36 -2.84
N TYR A 294 0.58 -6.03 -1.70
CA TYR A 294 1.41 -7.19 -1.42
C TYR A 294 0.53 -8.33 -0.93
N ILE A 295 0.98 -9.55 -1.20
CA ILE A 295 0.34 -10.78 -0.73
C ILE A 295 1.37 -11.48 0.14
N ALA A 296 0.95 -11.93 1.32
CA ALA A 296 1.66 -12.92 2.08
C ALA A 296 0.81 -14.17 2.12
N ASP A 297 1.33 -15.26 1.57
CA ASP A 297 0.78 -16.57 1.86
C ASP A 297 1.30 -17.00 3.22
N LEU A 298 0.40 -17.57 4.01
CA LEU A 298 0.71 -18.04 5.34
C LEU A 298 0.26 -19.50 5.44
N ALA A 299 1.23 -20.40 5.44
CA ALA A 299 1.01 -21.80 5.76
C ALA A 299 1.36 -21.99 7.24
N ILE A 300 0.32 -22.21 8.05
CA ILE A 300 0.49 -22.51 9.48
C ILE A 300 -0.11 -23.87 9.76
N PHE A 301 0.64 -24.65 10.52
CA PHE A 301 0.14 -25.84 11.16
C PHE A 301 0.72 -25.83 12.57
N ALA A 302 -0.07 -26.28 13.52
CA ALA A 302 0.44 -26.64 14.84
C ALA A 302 0.22 -28.13 15.01
N GLN A 303 1.25 -28.81 15.46
CA GLN A 303 1.19 -30.25 15.66
C GLN A 303 1.07 -30.49 17.16
N SER A 304 -0.15 -30.81 17.55
CA SER A 304 -0.47 -31.74 18.63
C SER A 304 -1.03 -32.99 17.93
N PHE A 305 -1.26 -34.12 18.62
CA PHE A 305 -2.23 -35.06 18.02
C PHE A 305 -3.59 -34.31 17.98
N SER A 306 -3.95 -33.76 16.81
CA SER A 306 -5.14 -32.94 16.41
C SER A 306 -5.13 -31.40 16.64
N ASP A 307 -5.85 -30.67 15.75
CA ASP A 307 -5.49 -29.41 15.01
C ASP A 307 -6.24 -28.06 15.32
N ASN A 308 -5.67 -26.92 14.83
CA ASN A 308 -5.59 -25.50 15.34
C ASN A 308 -6.30 -24.35 14.57
N ARG A 309 -6.36 -23.07 15.08
CA ARG A 309 -6.69 -21.75 14.36
C ARG A 309 -6.10 -20.41 14.93
N ILE A 310 -5.97 -19.32 14.12
CA ILE A 310 -5.03 -18.16 14.34
C ILE A 310 -5.48 -16.76 13.74
N ALA A 311 -5.10 -15.54 14.27
CA ALA A 311 -5.50 -14.18 13.71
C ALA A 311 -4.96 -12.78 14.27
N VAL A 312 -4.32 -11.84 13.50
CA VAL A 312 -4.61 -10.34 13.34
C VAL A 312 -3.50 -9.21 13.16
N GLY A 313 -3.82 -8.11 12.43
CA GLY A 313 -3.25 -6.72 12.48
C GLY A 313 -2.92 -6.11 11.08
N PHE A 314 -2.74 -4.79 10.88
CA PHE A 314 -2.78 -4.08 9.55
C PHE A 314 -4.10 -4.30 8.78
N ASN A 315 -4.38 -3.50 7.73
CA ASN A 315 -5.51 -3.77 6.81
C ASN A 315 -5.11 -4.88 5.84
N ALA A 316 -4.83 -6.03 6.43
CA ALA A 316 -4.84 -7.32 5.81
C ALA A 316 -6.29 -7.59 5.38
N LYS A 317 -6.53 -7.92 4.13
CA LYS A 317 -7.77 -8.60 3.77
C LYS A 317 -7.41 -10.06 3.65
N LEU A 318 -8.05 -10.90 4.46
CA LEU A 318 -7.97 -12.34 4.26
C LEU A 318 -8.72 -12.62 2.95
N THR A 319 -7.98 -12.91 1.89
CA THR A 319 -8.55 -13.50 0.68
C THR A 319 -8.56 -15.02 0.86
N ASP A 320 -9.16 -15.74 -0.08
CA ASP A 320 -9.77 -17.07 0.07
C ASP A 320 -9.10 -18.05 1.07
N SER A 321 -9.93 -18.76 1.84
CA SER A 321 -9.49 -19.74 2.83
C SER A 321 -9.53 -21.13 2.22
N GLY A 322 -8.44 -21.55 1.58
CA GLY A 322 -8.28 -22.95 1.19
C GLY A 322 -7.91 -23.80 2.40
N LEU A 323 -8.67 -24.87 2.66
CA LEU A 323 -8.11 -26.02 3.38
C LEU A 323 -7.26 -26.80 2.37
N ALA A 324 -6.00 -27.06 2.71
CA ALA A 324 -5.21 -27.99 1.92
C ALA A 324 -5.85 -29.39 1.94
N SER A 325 -5.57 -30.20 0.92
CA SER A 325 -6.18 -31.53 0.76
C SER A 325 -5.87 -32.50 1.91
N ASP A 326 -4.93 -32.16 2.79
CA ASP A 326 -4.49 -32.95 3.94
C ASP A 326 -5.32 -32.70 5.21
N ASN A 327 -6.27 -31.76 5.19
CA ASN A 327 -7.11 -31.32 6.33
C ASN A 327 -6.36 -30.79 7.57
N ALA A 328 -5.02 -30.81 7.58
CA ALA A 328 -4.20 -30.39 8.72
C ALA A 328 -3.47 -29.06 8.45
N THR A 329 -3.27 -28.71 7.18
CA THR A 329 -2.57 -27.46 6.82
C THR A 329 -3.56 -26.35 6.50
N TYR A 330 -3.47 -25.25 7.25
CA TYR A 330 -4.22 -24.03 6.98
C TYR A 330 -3.39 -23.11 6.10
N ILE A 331 -3.85 -22.88 4.87
CA ILE A 331 -3.28 -21.91 3.96
C ILE A 331 -4.16 -20.67 3.98
N LYS A 332 -3.57 -19.54 4.36
CA LYS A 332 -4.26 -18.25 4.44
C LYS A 332 -3.52 -17.24 3.60
N GLU A 333 -4.23 -16.66 2.64
CA GLU A 333 -3.71 -15.55 1.85
C GLU A 333 -4.03 -14.23 2.57
N ILE A 334 -2.98 -13.50 2.95
CA ILE A 334 -3.07 -12.20 3.61
C ILE A 334 -2.72 -11.14 2.58
N LYS A 335 -3.74 -10.44 2.08
CA LYS A 335 -3.55 -9.31 1.17
C LYS A 335 -3.32 -8.03 1.96
N VAL A 336 -2.11 -7.50 1.87
CA VAL A 336 -1.69 -6.28 2.56
C VAL A 336 -1.80 -5.08 1.63
N THR A 337 -2.55 -4.07 2.07
CA THR A 337 -2.68 -2.79 1.35
C THR A 337 -2.42 -1.59 2.26
N ARG A 338 -1.91 -0.49 1.70
CA ARG A 338 -1.76 0.76 2.46
C ARG A 338 -3.11 1.29 2.93
N GLY A 339 -3.10 1.83 4.15
CA GLY A 339 -4.26 2.44 4.77
C GLY A 339 -4.90 3.52 3.89
N PRO A 340 -6.25 3.59 3.80
CA PRO A 340 -6.96 4.63 3.05
C PRO A 340 -6.53 6.06 3.44
N ALA A 341 -6.19 6.27 4.71
CA ALA A 341 -5.65 7.52 5.23
C ALA A 341 -4.43 8.02 4.46
N ILE A 342 -3.44 7.13 4.26
CA ILE A 342 -2.19 7.45 3.58
C ILE A 342 -2.44 7.78 2.10
N ARG A 343 -3.32 7.01 1.45
CA ARG A 343 -3.71 7.23 0.05
C ARG A 343 -4.35 8.62 -0.16
N VAL A 344 -5.34 8.96 0.66
CA VAL A 344 -6.02 10.26 0.56
C VAL A 344 -5.06 11.42 0.88
N TYR A 345 -4.22 11.26 1.90
CA TYR A 345 -3.23 12.26 2.28
C TYR A 345 -2.23 12.53 1.14
N ALA A 346 -1.71 11.49 0.50
CA ALA A 346 -0.78 11.61 -0.62
C ALA A 346 -1.42 12.32 -1.83
N ILE A 347 -2.66 11.96 -2.19
CA ILE A 347 -3.41 12.63 -3.27
C ILE A 347 -3.66 14.11 -2.95
N PHE A 348 -4.04 14.41 -1.71
CA PHE A 348 -4.30 15.78 -1.27
C PHE A 348 -3.04 16.67 -1.39
N ILE A 349 -1.89 16.15 -0.97
CA ILE A 349 -0.60 16.85 -1.11
C ILE A 349 -0.30 17.17 -2.58
N VAL A 350 -0.47 16.20 -3.47
CA VAL A 350 -0.24 16.42 -4.91
C VAL A 350 -1.18 17.50 -5.46
N MET A 351 -2.45 17.46 -5.08
CA MET A 351 -3.41 18.50 -5.46
C MET A 351 -3.00 19.88 -4.94
N ALA A 352 -2.53 19.98 -3.70
CA ALA A 352 -2.05 21.23 -3.13
C ALA A 352 -0.82 21.77 -3.87
N ILE A 353 0.15 20.90 -4.16
CA ILE A 353 1.34 21.21 -4.98
C ILE A 353 0.91 21.78 -6.33
N TRP A 354 -0.03 21.13 -7.01
CA TRP A 354 -0.58 21.59 -8.29
C TRP A 354 -1.26 22.95 -8.22
N LEU A 355 -2.06 23.21 -7.18
CA LEU A 355 -2.73 24.51 -7.04
C LEU A 355 -1.72 25.65 -6.83
N VAL A 356 -0.66 25.40 -6.05
CA VAL A 356 0.41 26.36 -5.83
C VAL A 356 1.22 26.58 -7.11
N THR A 357 1.58 25.51 -7.84
CA THR A 357 2.31 25.65 -9.12
C THR A 357 1.51 26.41 -10.15
N LEU A 358 0.23 26.08 -10.34
CA LEU A 358 -0.65 26.79 -11.28
C LEU A 358 -0.78 28.27 -10.91
N THR A 359 -0.85 28.60 -9.63
CA THR A 359 -0.90 29.99 -9.16
C THR A 359 0.39 30.73 -9.55
N PHE A 360 1.56 30.14 -9.36
CA PHE A 360 2.83 30.73 -9.77
C PHE A 360 2.98 30.83 -11.29
N VAL A 361 2.55 29.82 -12.04
CA VAL A 361 2.56 29.87 -13.51
C VAL A 361 1.66 30.99 -14.02
N ILE A 362 0.45 31.14 -13.48
CA ILE A 362 -0.46 32.25 -13.84
C ILE A 362 0.18 33.60 -13.50
N ALA A 363 0.80 33.72 -12.32
CA ALA A 363 1.51 34.93 -11.92
C ALA A 363 2.69 35.23 -12.86
N GLY A 364 3.45 34.21 -13.26
CA GLY A 364 4.55 34.30 -14.22
C GLY A 364 4.09 34.73 -15.59
N VAL A 365 3.01 34.13 -16.11
CA VAL A 365 2.38 34.52 -17.37
C VAL A 365 1.90 35.97 -17.31
N ALA A 366 1.27 36.39 -16.21
CA ALA A 366 0.86 37.78 -16.04
C ALA A 366 2.06 38.76 -15.98
N ALA A 367 3.17 38.35 -15.35
CA ALA A 367 4.41 39.13 -15.30
C ALA A 367 5.02 39.28 -16.71
N VAL A 368 5.18 38.15 -17.41
CA VAL A 368 5.90 38.05 -18.68
C VAL A 368 5.07 38.60 -19.84
N LEU A 369 3.82 38.17 -19.98
CA LEU A 369 2.99 38.52 -21.14
C LEU A 369 2.29 39.88 -20.98
N LEU A 370 1.74 40.14 -19.80
CA LEU A 370 0.98 41.36 -19.55
C LEU A 370 1.88 42.49 -19.07
N GLY A 371 3.11 42.17 -18.66
CA GLY A 371 4.09 43.16 -18.24
C GLY A 371 3.76 43.83 -16.91
N LYS A 372 3.01 43.14 -16.04
CA LYS A 372 2.70 43.63 -14.69
C LYS A 372 3.99 43.74 -13.87
N GLY A 373 4.21 44.87 -13.21
CA GLY A 373 5.32 45.04 -12.27
C GLY A 373 5.16 44.10 -11.07
N ILE A 374 6.24 43.42 -10.70
CA ILE A 374 6.29 42.47 -9.57
C ILE A 374 7.43 42.88 -8.66
N ARG A 375 7.18 42.89 -7.35
CA ARG A 375 8.21 43.14 -6.33
C ARG A 375 9.29 42.07 -6.38
N SER A 376 10.55 42.47 -6.23
CA SER A 376 11.72 41.58 -6.23
C SER A 376 11.56 40.37 -5.29
N ASP A 377 10.93 40.57 -4.14
CA ASP A 377 10.77 39.54 -3.11
C ASP A 377 9.90 38.36 -3.59
N VAL A 378 8.97 38.60 -4.51
CA VAL A 378 8.06 37.59 -5.06
C VAL A 378 8.77 36.66 -6.05
N LEU A 379 9.89 37.10 -6.64
CA LEU A 379 10.65 36.32 -7.62
C LEU A 379 11.37 35.12 -7.00
N VAL A 380 11.66 35.20 -5.70
CA VAL A 380 12.32 34.12 -4.95
C VAL A 380 11.32 33.02 -4.58
N LEU A 381 10.01 33.30 -4.61
CA LEU A 381 8.99 32.34 -4.16
C LEU A 381 8.97 31.04 -4.97
N PRO A 382 9.01 31.03 -6.32
CA PRO A 382 9.05 29.77 -7.07
C PRO A 382 10.29 28.92 -6.76
N VAL A 383 11.46 29.54 -6.54
CA VAL A 383 12.71 28.85 -6.18
C VAL A 383 12.60 28.25 -4.78
N ALA A 384 12.12 29.02 -3.80
CA ALA A 384 11.92 28.53 -2.43
C ALA A 384 10.89 27.40 -2.40
N THR A 385 9.83 27.51 -3.19
CA THR A 385 8.78 26.49 -3.30
C THR A 385 9.31 25.18 -3.88
N LEU A 386 10.25 25.24 -4.84
CA LEU A 386 10.91 24.06 -5.40
C LEU A 386 11.58 23.22 -4.31
N PHE A 387 12.34 23.85 -3.41
CA PHE A 387 12.97 23.18 -2.28
C PHE A 387 11.97 22.73 -1.21
N ALA A 388 10.92 23.53 -0.97
CA ALA A 388 9.87 23.15 -0.02
C ALA A 388 9.11 21.89 -0.48
N PHE A 389 8.87 21.73 -1.79
CA PHE A 389 8.15 20.56 -2.32
C PHE A 389 8.94 19.27 -2.23
N THR A 390 10.26 19.31 -2.40
CA THR A 390 11.09 18.11 -2.21
C THR A 390 11.13 17.69 -0.74
N GLN A 391 11.17 18.65 0.18
CA GLN A 391 11.05 18.36 1.62
C GLN A 391 9.67 17.81 1.96
N LEU A 392 8.61 18.42 1.45
CA LEU A 392 7.23 18.00 1.70
C LEU A 392 6.97 16.58 1.16
N ARG A 393 7.57 16.22 0.03
CA ARG A 393 7.60 14.84 -0.49
C ARG A 393 8.24 13.87 0.49
N GLY A 394 9.36 14.25 1.11
CA GLY A 394 10.04 13.44 2.13
C GLY A 394 9.22 13.20 3.40
N THR A 395 8.12 13.94 3.61
CA THR A 395 7.20 13.73 4.74
C THR A 395 6.09 12.72 4.45
N LEU A 396 6.00 12.18 3.23
CA LEU A 396 5.00 11.19 2.87
C LEU A 396 5.30 9.85 3.59
N PRO A 397 4.39 9.36 4.45
CA PRO A 397 4.67 8.19 5.27
C PRO A 397 4.84 6.95 4.40
N GLY A 398 5.99 6.29 4.57
CA GLY A 398 6.37 5.05 3.90
C GLY A 398 6.56 5.19 2.38
N ALA A 399 6.69 6.40 1.84
CA ALA A 399 7.16 6.57 0.48
C ALA A 399 8.62 6.10 0.40
N PRO A 400 9.04 5.43 -0.69
CA PRO A 400 10.42 4.99 -0.84
C PRO A 400 11.39 6.18 -0.84
N ASP A 401 12.57 5.96 -0.27
CA ASP A 401 13.63 6.96 -0.24
C ASP A 401 14.08 7.30 -1.68
N GLY A 402 14.16 8.59 -1.98
CA GLY A 402 14.51 9.08 -3.32
C GLY A 402 13.36 9.05 -4.34
N PHE A 403 13.57 9.67 -5.51
CA PHE A 403 12.55 9.77 -6.56
C PHE A 403 12.34 8.44 -7.28
N GLY A 404 11.09 8.12 -7.60
CA GLY A 404 10.78 6.93 -8.40
C GLY A 404 9.44 6.31 -8.11
N ALA A 405 8.62 6.92 -7.25
CA ALA A 405 7.23 6.53 -7.09
C ALA A 405 6.37 7.12 -8.20
N ASP A 406 5.30 6.41 -8.60
CA ASP A 406 4.32 6.87 -9.60
C ASP A 406 3.77 8.26 -9.28
N ILE A 407 3.57 8.55 -7.99
CA ILE A 407 3.15 9.87 -7.51
C ILE A 407 4.15 10.99 -7.82
N ASP A 408 5.45 10.69 -7.83
CA ASP A 408 6.47 11.66 -8.18
C ASP A 408 6.40 11.99 -9.68
N PHE A 409 6.19 10.97 -10.53
CA PHE A 409 6.11 11.14 -11.98
C PHE A 409 4.89 11.94 -12.43
N VAL A 410 3.73 11.69 -11.82
CA VAL A 410 2.47 12.36 -12.19
C VAL A 410 2.31 13.70 -11.47
N GLY A 411 2.71 13.76 -10.20
CA GLY A 411 2.46 14.92 -9.34
C GLY A 411 3.61 15.92 -9.31
N ILE A 412 4.82 15.43 -9.01
CA ILE A 412 5.91 16.29 -8.53
C ILE A 412 6.82 16.73 -9.68
N LEU A 413 7.27 15.81 -10.54
CA LEU A 413 8.20 16.12 -11.63
C LEU A 413 7.66 17.18 -12.60
N PRO A 414 6.40 17.11 -13.09
CA PRO A 414 5.85 18.15 -13.94
C PRO A 414 5.76 19.50 -13.21
N CYS A 415 5.41 19.46 -11.92
CA CYS A 415 5.34 20.66 -11.08
C CYS A 415 6.70 21.33 -10.88
N LEU A 416 7.75 20.55 -10.62
CA LEU A 416 9.12 21.06 -10.50
C LEU A 416 9.62 21.66 -11.83
N ALA A 417 9.32 21.00 -12.95
CA ALA A 417 9.64 21.53 -14.27
C ALA A 417 8.95 22.88 -14.52
N LEU A 418 7.63 22.96 -14.28
CA LEU A 418 6.86 24.19 -14.44
C LEU A 418 7.35 25.32 -13.53
N LEU A 419 7.65 25.04 -12.26
CA LEU A 419 8.20 26.04 -11.33
C LEU A 419 9.59 26.52 -11.75
N THR A 420 10.45 25.62 -12.20
CA THR A 420 11.79 25.96 -12.68
C THR A 420 11.70 26.86 -13.90
N THR A 421 10.89 26.48 -14.88
CA THR A 421 10.64 27.29 -16.08
C THR A 421 10.04 28.65 -15.72
N CYS A 422 9.05 28.68 -14.83
CA CYS A 422 8.44 29.92 -14.35
C CYS A 422 9.46 30.83 -13.66
N SER A 423 10.32 30.26 -12.81
CA SER A 423 11.38 31.00 -12.13
C SER A 423 12.38 31.60 -13.13
N VAL A 424 12.84 30.82 -14.12
CA VAL A 424 13.77 31.30 -15.14
C VAL A 424 13.17 32.47 -15.92
N PHE A 425 11.91 32.36 -16.35
CA PHE A 425 11.24 33.45 -17.07
C PHE A 425 11.03 34.70 -16.21
N MET A 426 10.62 34.53 -14.94
CA MET A 426 10.48 35.64 -14.00
C MET A 426 11.81 36.36 -13.77
N THR A 427 12.90 35.62 -13.57
CA THR A 427 14.25 36.17 -13.43
C THR A 427 14.72 36.86 -14.72
N ALA A 428 14.44 36.29 -15.88
CA ALA A 428 14.77 36.92 -17.16
C ALA A 428 14.06 38.27 -17.33
N VAL A 429 12.77 38.36 -17.02
CA VAL A 429 12.03 39.62 -17.05
C VAL A 429 12.65 40.64 -16.09
N PHE A 430 13.06 40.22 -14.89
CA PHE A 430 13.72 41.09 -13.93
C PHE A 430 15.09 41.61 -14.41
N LEU A 431 15.88 40.76 -15.09
CA LEU A 431 17.19 41.15 -15.62
C LEU A 431 17.08 42.11 -16.82
N PHE A 432 16.09 41.89 -17.69
CA PHE A 432 15.94 42.67 -18.93
C PHE A 432 14.98 43.86 -18.80
N ARG A 433 14.27 44.00 -17.68
CA ARG A 433 13.25 45.04 -17.48
C ARG A 433 13.25 45.56 -16.06
N ASN A 434 12.98 46.86 -15.90
CA ASN A 434 12.67 47.43 -14.60
C ASN A 434 11.41 46.73 -14.03
N PRO A 435 11.55 45.98 -12.92
CA PRO A 435 10.53 45.07 -12.41
C PRO A 435 9.45 45.80 -11.61
N GLU A 436 9.78 46.98 -11.07
CA GLU A 436 8.90 47.77 -10.22
C GLU A 436 7.89 48.60 -11.04
N GLU A 437 8.19 48.86 -12.32
CA GLU A 437 7.34 49.65 -13.20
C GLU A 437 6.43 48.77 -14.06
N ASN A 438 5.15 49.15 -14.12
CA ASN A 438 4.18 48.52 -15.03
C ASN A 438 4.48 48.95 -16.48
N THR A 439 4.39 48.01 -17.43
CA THR A 439 4.52 48.35 -18.85
C THR A 439 3.37 49.22 -19.32
N ARG A 440 3.60 50.10 -20.31
CA ARG A 440 2.55 50.88 -20.99
C ARG A 440 1.35 50.03 -21.40
N ARG A 441 1.62 48.87 -22.02
CA ARG A 441 0.59 47.88 -22.39
C ARG A 441 -0.34 47.47 -21.23
N TRP A 442 0.18 47.34 -20.02
CA TRP A 442 -0.64 47.03 -18.84
C TRP A 442 -1.56 48.21 -18.47
N ASN A 443 -1.02 49.43 -18.52
CA ASN A 443 -1.78 50.64 -18.21
C ASN A 443 -2.90 50.87 -19.23
N ASP A 444 -2.60 50.72 -20.53
CA ASP A 444 -3.59 50.92 -21.61
C ASP A 444 -4.76 49.93 -21.50
N VAL A 445 -4.50 48.67 -21.12
CA VAL A 445 -5.54 47.63 -21.04
C VAL A 445 -6.37 47.72 -19.76
N PHE A 446 -5.76 48.06 -18.62
CA PHE A 446 -6.40 47.91 -17.31
C PHE A 446 -6.64 49.21 -16.55
N VAL A 447 -5.88 50.27 -16.82
CA VAL A 447 -5.99 51.56 -16.12
C VAL A 447 -6.90 52.50 -16.90
N ASP A 448 -6.62 52.74 -18.18
CA ASP A 448 -7.34 53.74 -18.99
C ASP A 448 -8.81 53.35 -19.23
N GLY A 449 -9.11 52.06 -19.46
CA GLY A 449 -10.49 51.56 -19.61
C GLY A 449 -11.37 51.68 -18.35
N LYS A 450 -10.86 52.27 -17.27
CA LYS A 450 -11.57 52.53 -16.02
C LYS A 450 -12.02 53.98 -15.88
N ASP A 451 -11.32 54.92 -16.52
CA ASP A 451 -11.69 56.34 -16.48
C ASP A 451 -12.78 56.66 -17.50
N ASP A 452 -12.78 56.04 -18.67
CA ASP A 452 -13.86 56.21 -19.66
C ASP A 452 -15.23 55.78 -19.12
N ARG A 453 -15.27 54.71 -18.31
CA ARG A 453 -16.51 54.25 -17.67
C ARG A 453 -17.04 55.16 -16.57
N LYS A 454 -16.21 56.01 -15.97
CA LYS A 454 -16.68 56.99 -15.00
C LYS A 454 -17.35 58.18 -15.70
N VAL A 455 -16.77 58.62 -16.82
CA VAL A 455 -17.32 59.72 -17.62
C VAL A 455 -18.69 59.34 -18.19
N GLU A 456 -18.86 58.11 -18.65
CA GLU A 456 -20.13 57.61 -19.19
C GLU A 456 -21.21 57.35 -18.13
N SER A 457 -20.84 57.26 -16.84
CA SER A 457 -21.80 57.14 -15.73
C SER A 457 -22.29 58.47 -15.17
N GLN A 458 -21.70 59.59 -15.60
CA GLN A 458 -22.09 60.95 -15.24
C GLN A 458 -22.88 61.67 -16.32
N VAL A 459 -23.08 61.03 -17.49
CA VAL A 459 -23.99 61.44 -18.56
C VAL A 459 -25.20 60.53 -18.52
#